data_AF-A0A0V1MIN5-F1
#
_entry.id   AF-A0A0V1MIN5-F1
#
_cell.length_a   1.000
_cell.length_b   1.000
_cell.length_c   1.000
_cell.angle_alpha   90.00
_cell.angle_beta   90.00
_cell.angle_gamma   90.00
#
_symmetry.space_group_name_H-M   'P 1'
#
loop_
_entity.id
_entity.type
_entity.pdbx_description
1 polymer ?
#
loop_
_entity_poly.entity_id
_entity_poly.type
_entity_poly.pdbx_seq_one_letter_code
_entity_poly.pdbx_strand_id
1 'polypeptide(L)'
;MRSVILCLSCFSLLVFSSFIFRTEKQESPFIEKTFKPIRIRLMVSHAFIAEYDNKKMAVLHEAFKKSVHFLKTTIRVRRLKHSINLHRYKCVDYNNYPIASHWLKDGVPNTDLMFFVDLKSTASCAKPQHTLAFALSCTPTVNLINRPTLGYLVICKNSTAIKPWNVRSIRATMIHEMMHVMAFNDLSLYIITAMINNEYNSNNVEQEWKVNDNFTLIQEINFISTPRVMKFVREHFNCPDLIGAQLEDNGGSGTRNSHWKKRLFGNEIMTGKQSNRVVFSALTSALLEDSRWYAVNYLNVEELEYGKGAGCIFAQKSCKEYVDSVKDEPFAAYPYCNWEDFLTRQRMGSSQLIRCNKERTKYMFCNFVVNKTLSEKYKYFGDKKTILDTGEVVSGVHVSGGEELFNYCPVWQELHWRWWLNHFDDSICQHSVGDTDPDLNFAAESRGPNAICIEQKTSFAILRSLGISIFSVTTSVHDTRFGAGCYEYKCYKGRLMLRAASKLDYIPQAEFKICWHAGALLRVTRHFLSNDGTHQIHRGILICPPCQEICTKKDKNFQCEPETTGIESRDLMLAL
;
A
#
# COMPACT_ATOMS: atom_id res chain seq x y z
N MET A 1 -20.21 -19.88 -48.63
CA MET A 1 -21.52 -19.18 -48.60
C MET A 1 -21.52 -18.21 -47.43
N ARG A 2 -21.70 -16.92 -47.73
CA ARG A 2 -21.78 -15.81 -46.76
C ARG A 2 -23.04 -15.94 -45.91
N SER A 3 -23.00 -15.55 -44.63
CA SER A 3 -24.19 -15.11 -43.88
C SER A 3 -23.80 -14.19 -42.72
N VAL A 4 -23.81 -12.89 -43.07
CA VAL A 4 -24.26 -11.71 -42.32
C VAL A 4 -24.03 -11.66 -40.80
N ILE A 5 -22.92 -11.01 -40.44
CA ILE A 5 -22.77 -10.29 -39.16
C ILE A 5 -23.54 -8.97 -39.32
N LEU A 6 -24.68 -8.85 -38.63
CA LEU A 6 -25.44 -7.60 -38.59
C LEU A 6 -24.86 -6.71 -37.48
N CYS A 7 -24.33 -5.57 -37.93
CA CYS A 7 -23.80 -4.47 -37.15
C CYS A 7 -24.84 -3.95 -36.13
N LEU A 8 -24.64 -4.22 -34.84
CA LEU A 8 -25.41 -3.66 -33.72
C LEU A 8 -24.98 -2.22 -33.36
N SER A 9 -24.09 -1.60 -34.14
CA SER A 9 -23.52 -0.27 -33.86
C SER A 9 -24.33 0.92 -34.38
N CYS A 10 -25.35 0.73 -35.22
CA CYS A 10 -26.12 1.85 -35.78
C CYS A 10 -27.46 2.15 -35.10
N PHE A 11 -28.06 1.21 -34.34
CA PHE A 11 -29.37 1.43 -33.71
C PHE A 11 -29.31 1.97 -32.27
N SER A 12 -28.12 2.08 -31.68
CA SER A 12 -27.91 2.60 -30.32
C SER A 12 -27.55 4.10 -30.27
N LEU A 13 -27.21 4.73 -31.39
CA LEU A 13 -26.80 6.15 -31.40
C LEU A 13 -27.98 7.14 -31.32
N LEU A 14 -29.15 6.80 -31.86
CA LEU A 14 -30.30 7.70 -31.93
C LEU A 14 -31.17 7.72 -30.67
N VAL A 15 -31.13 6.67 -29.84
CA VAL A 15 -31.90 6.64 -28.58
C VAL A 15 -31.13 7.27 -27.42
N PHE A 16 -29.79 7.29 -27.48
CA PHE A 16 -28.94 7.86 -26.43
C PHE A 16 -28.79 9.39 -26.49
N SER A 17 -28.95 10.02 -27.65
CA SER A 17 -28.86 11.49 -27.77
C SER A 17 -30.01 12.22 -27.05
N SER A 18 -31.15 11.57 -26.88
CA SER A 18 -32.34 12.14 -26.22
C SER A 18 -32.36 12.02 -24.68
N PHE A 19 -31.37 11.38 -24.05
CA PHE A 19 -31.31 11.22 -22.58
C PHE A 19 -30.27 12.11 -21.88
N ILE A 20 -29.53 12.90 -22.65
CA ILE A 20 -28.62 13.92 -22.15
C ILE A 20 -29.38 15.26 -22.19
N PHE A 21 -29.34 16.03 -21.10
CA PHE A 21 -30.16 17.22 -20.83
C PHE A 21 -31.56 16.97 -20.24
N ARG A 22 -31.61 16.48 -19.00
CA ARG A 22 -32.64 16.96 -18.07
C ARG A 22 -32.05 18.13 -17.29
N THR A 23 -32.51 19.32 -17.64
CA THR A 23 -32.16 20.59 -17.01
C THR A 23 -32.38 20.54 -15.48
N GLU A 24 -31.54 21.24 -14.73
CA GLU A 24 -31.54 21.36 -13.25
C GLU A 24 -32.87 21.80 -12.60
N LYS A 25 -33.93 22.07 -13.38
CA LYS A 25 -35.19 22.65 -12.91
C LYS A 25 -36.27 21.66 -12.50
N GLN A 26 -36.15 20.36 -12.80
CA GLN A 26 -37.16 19.37 -12.39
C GLN A 26 -36.59 18.34 -11.42
N GLU A 27 -37.21 18.21 -10.24
CA GLU A 27 -36.77 17.24 -9.23
C GLU A 27 -36.85 15.82 -9.79
N SER A 28 -35.78 15.04 -9.65
CA SER A 28 -35.79 13.65 -10.13
C SER A 28 -36.86 12.85 -9.39
N PRO A 29 -37.74 12.11 -10.10
CA PRO A 29 -38.70 11.24 -9.44
C PRO A 29 -38.02 10.03 -8.78
N PHE A 30 -36.77 9.71 -9.15
CA PHE A 30 -36.07 8.51 -8.69
C PHE A 30 -35.16 8.73 -7.49
N ILE A 31 -34.60 9.94 -7.34
CA ILE A 31 -33.63 10.25 -6.29
C ILE A 31 -33.99 11.52 -5.54
N GLU A 32 -33.65 11.56 -4.26
CA GLU A 32 -33.76 12.74 -3.42
C GLU A 32 -32.90 13.91 -3.94
N LYS A 33 -33.23 15.15 -3.56
CA LYS A 33 -32.47 16.34 -3.95
C LYS A 33 -31.11 16.44 -3.21
N THR A 34 -31.10 16.14 -1.92
CA THR A 34 -29.93 16.33 -1.04
C THR A 34 -29.12 15.04 -0.88
N PHE A 35 -27.81 15.19 -0.71
CA PHE A 35 -26.93 14.09 -0.32
C PHE A 35 -27.13 13.71 1.16
N LYS A 36 -27.35 12.42 1.41
CA LYS A 36 -27.52 11.83 2.76
C LYS A 36 -26.64 10.58 2.91
N PRO A 37 -26.35 10.10 4.14
CA PRO A 37 -25.59 8.87 4.34
C PRO A 37 -26.16 7.71 3.51
N ILE A 38 -25.29 7.01 2.77
CA ILE A 38 -25.69 5.91 1.88
C ILE A 38 -26.31 4.75 2.68
N ARG A 39 -27.40 4.17 2.16
CA ARG A 39 -28.04 2.99 2.75
C ARG A 39 -27.55 1.75 2.02
N ILE A 40 -26.63 1.03 2.65
CA ILE A 40 -26.01 -0.18 2.10
C ILE A 40 -26.60 -1.42 2.78
N ARG A 41 -26.93 -2.42 1.96
CA ARG A 41 -27.19 -3.80 2.40
C ARG A 41 -26.16 -4.76 1.81
N LEU A 42 -25.71 -5.71 2.61
CA LEU A 42 -24.77 -6.76 2.22
C LEU A 42 -25.41 -8.11 2.52
N MET A 43 -25.52 -8.95 1.49
CA MET A 43 -26.09 -10.29 1.56
C MET A 43 -24.98 -11.29 1.30
N VAL A 44 -24.87 -12.33 2.13
CA VAL A 44 -23.87 -13.37 2.00
C VAL A 44 -24.56 -14.66 1.56
N SER A 45 -23.99 -15.38 0.59
CA SER A 45 -24.60 -16.61 0.05
C SER A 45 -24.61 -17.75 1.08
N HIS A 46 -25.53 -18.69 0.92
CA HIS A 46 -25.60 -19.89 1.75
C HIS A 46 -24.31 -20.71 1.66
N ALA A 47 -23.74 -20.82 0.45
CA ALA A 47 -22.47 -21.53 0.23
C ALA A 47 -21.32 -20.86 1.00
N PHE A 48 -21.26 -19.52 1.01
CA PHE A 48 -20.21 -18.79 1.71
C PHE A 48 -20.26 -19.01 3.22
N ILE A 49 -21.46 -18.98 3.80
CA ILE A 49 -21.66 -19.21 5.23
C ILE A 49 -21.24 -20.65 5.61
N ALA A 50 -21.52 -21.63 4.75
CA ALA A 50 -21.20 -23.04 5.00
C ALA A 50 -19.71 -23.37 4.84
N GLU A 51 -18.93 -22.54 4.14
CA GLU A 51 -17.55 -22.86 3.76
C GLU A 51 -16.52 -22.67 4.87
N TYR A 52 -16.68 -21.64 5.71
CA TYR A 52 -15.66 -21.23 6.67
C TYR A 52 -16.02 -21.62 8.10
N ASP A 53 -15.00 -22.04 8.88
CA ASP A 53 -15.16 -22.29 10.31
C ASP A 53 -15.57 -21.04 11.11
N ASN A 54 -16.05 -21.23 12.33
CA ASN A 54 -16.55 -20.14 13.19
C ASN A 54 -15.51 -19.04 13.44
N LYS A 55 -14.23 -19.39 13.59
CA LYS A 55 -13.17 -18.39 13.86
C LYS A 55 -12.92 -17.54 12.63
N LYS A 56 -12.87 -18.17 11.45
CA LYS A 56 -12.70 -17.48 10.18
C LYS A 56 -13.92 -16.61 9.84
N MET A 57 -15.12 -17.14 10.05
CA MET A 57 -16.35 -16.38 9.86
C MET A 57 -16.45 -15.17 10.77
N ALA A 58 -15.97 -15.25 12.02
CA ALA A 58 -15.94 -14.09 12.92
C ALA A 58 -15.06 -12.95 12.36
N VAL A 59 -13.89 -13.28 11.80
CA VAL A 59 -12.99 -12.29 11.16
C VAL A 59 -13.65 -11.68 9.92
N LEU A 60 -14.25 -12.49 9.05
CA LEU A 60 -14.97 -12.02 7.86
C LEU A 60 -16.13 -11.12 8.21
N HIS A 61 -16.97 -11.55 9.17
CA HIS A 61 -18.13 -10.80 9.61
C HIS A 61 -17.73 -9.43 10.17
N GLU A 62 -16.70 -9.38 11.01
CA GLU A 62 -16.20 -8.11 11.54
C GLU A 62 -15.59 -7.23 10.45
N ALA A 63 -14.85 -7.82 9.51
CA ALA A 63 -14.33 -7.07 8.35
C ALA A 63 -15.46 -6.48 7.51
N PHE A 64 -16.49 -7.26 7.17
CA PHE A 64 -17.65 -6.80 6.40
C PHE A 64 -18.40 -5.69 7.11
N LYS A 65 -18.66 -5.85 8.41
CA LYS A 65 -19.29 -4.83 9.25
C LYS A 65 -18.48 -3.54 9.22
N LYS A 66 -17.15 -3.60 9.38
CA LYS A 66 -16.28 -2.43 9.34
C LYS A 66 -16.22 -1.78 7.95
N SER A 67 -16.20 -2.56 6.87
CA SER A 67 -16.23 -2.04 5.49
C SER A 67 -17.54 -1.31 5.18
N VAL A 68 -18.68 -1.89 5.55
CA VAL A 68 -19.99 -1.25 5.38
C VAL A 68 -20.11 -0.01 6.26
N HIS A 69 -19.62 -0.06 7.50
CA HIS A 69 -19.60 1.09 8.39
C HIS A 69 -18.73 2.24 7.84
N PHE A 70 -17.55 1.93 7.30
CA PHE A 70 -16.71 2.90 6.61
C PHE A 70 -17.50 3.57 5.47
N LEU A 71 -18.10 2.82 4.55
CA LEU A 71 -18.86 3.42 3.46
C LEU A 71 -20.07 4.25 3.95
N LYS A 72 -20.79 3.81 4.98
CA LYS A 72 -21.94 4.55 5.54
C LYS A 72 -21.54 5.90 6.16
N THR A 73 -20.32 6.01 6.68
CA THR A 73 -19.81 7.24 7.32
C THR A 73 -19.05 8.13 6.34
N THR A 74 -18.39 7.53 5.34
CA THR A 74 -17.58 8.21 4.32
C THR A 74 -18.42 8.68 3.13
N ILE A 75 -19.42 7.91 2.69
CA ILE A 75 -20.12 8.15 1.43
C ILE A 75 -21.52 8.71 1.68
N ARG A 76 -21.79 9.84 1.03
CA ARG A 76 -23.12 10.43 0.91
C ARG A 76 -23.65 10.21 -0.50
N VAL A 77 -24.95 10.05 -0.60
CA VAL A 77 -25.65 9.74 -1.84
C VAL A 77 -26.96 10.51 -1.92
N ARG A 78 -27.39 10.87 -3.13
CA ARG A 78 -28.80 11.19 -3.37
C ARG A 78 -29.59 9.88 -3.32
N ARG A 79 -30.32 9.70 -2.22
CA ARG A 79 -31.00 8.43 -1.89
C ARG A 79 -32.08 8.08 -2.91
N LEU A 80 -32.27 6.79 -3.15
CA LEU A 80 -33.37 6.28 -3.95
C LEU A 80 -34.71 6.55 -3.24
N LYS A 81 -35.67 7.11 -3.98
CA LYS A 81 -37.06 7.33 -3.50
C LYS A 81 -37.89 6.05 -3.50
N HIS A 82 -37.53 5.07 -4.33
CA HIS A 82 -38.25 3.81 -4.50
C HIS A 82 -37.39 2.60 -4.11
N SER A 83 -38.06 1.48 -3.82
CA SER A 83 -37.41 0.20 -3.54
C SER A 83 -36.61 -0.32 -4.74
N ILE A 84 -35.50 -1.02 -4.47
CA ILE A 84 -34.71 -1.69 -5.51
C ILE A 84 -35.47 -2.94 -5.96
N ASN A 85 -35.89 -2.99 -7.23
CA ASN A 85 -36.53 -4.16 -7.80
C ASN A 85 -35.49 -5.18 -8.26
N LEU A 86 -35.41 -6.32 -7.56
CA LEU A 86 -34.42 -7.36 -7.82
C LEU A 86 -34.64 -8.08 -9.17
N HIS A 87 -35.88 -8.22 -9.63
CA HIS A 87 -36.19 -8.87 -10.92
C HIS A 87 -35.63 -8.12 -12.13
N ARG A 88 -35.27 -6.84 -11.99
CA ARG A 88 -34.61 -6.08 -13.05
C ARG A 88 -33.16 -6.51 -13.28
N TYR A 89 -32.51 -7.16 -12.31
CA TYR A 89 -31.12 -7.55 -12.41
C TYR A 89 -31.00 -9.06 -12.57
N LYS A 90 -30.41 -9.51 -13.68
CA LYS A 90 -30.20 -10.94 -14.01
C LYS A 90 -28.78 -11.44 -13.67
N CYS A 91 -27.97 -10.60 -13.03
CA CYS A 91 -26.57 -10.88 -12.73
C CYS A 91 -26.35 -11.73 -11.46
N VAL A 92 -27.39 -11.89 -10.62
CA VAL A 92 -27.33 -12.63 -9.35
C VAL A 92 -28.42 -13.69 -9.36
N ASP A 93 -28.05 -14.92 -9.02
CA ASP A 93 -29.01 -15.97 -8.70
C ASP A 93 -29.43 -15.83 -7.23
N TYR A 94 -30.60 -15.22 -7.04
CA TYR A 94 -31.13 -14.88 -5.72
C TYR A 94 -31.45 -16.09 -4.85
N ASN A 95 -31.62 -17.28 -5.43
CA ASN A 95 -31.89 -18.52 -4.67
C ASN A 95 -30.70 -18.91 -3.78
N ASN A 96 -29.49 -18.44 -4.12
CA ASN A 96 -28.29 -18.71 -3.36
C ASN A 96 -28.14 -17.85 -2.09
N TYR A 97 -29.10 -16.96 -1.82
CA TYR A 97 -29.02 -15.98 -0.73
C TYR A 97 -30.24 -16.04 0.19
N PRO A 98 -30.06 -15.69 1.48
CA PRO A 98 -31.16 -15.63 2.45
C PRO A 98 -32.01 -14.36 2.24
N ILE A 99 -32.72 -14.29 1.12
CA ILE A 99 -33.57 -13.13 0.75
C ILE A 99 -35.02 -13.41 1.14
N ALA A 100 -35.65 -12.46 1.83
CA ALA A 100 -37.06 -12.55 2.19
C ALA A 100 -37.95 -12.53 0.94
N SER A 101 -38.94 -13.41 0.86
CA SER A 101 -39.83 -13.56 -0.31
C SER A 101 -40.53 -12.26 -0.72
N HIS A 102 -40.94 -11.43 0.25
CA HIS A 102 -41.57 -10.14 -0.03
C HIS A 102 -40.62 -9.14 -0.71
N TRP A 103 -39.30 -9.22 -0.52
CA TRP A 103 -38.34 -8.36 -1.23
C TRP A 103 -38.19 -8.70 -2.70
N LEU A 104 -38.39 -9.96 -3.07
CA LEU A 104 -38.43 -10.35 -4.49
C LEU A 104 -39.64 -9.70 -5.16
N LYS A 105 -40.80 -9.74 -4.51
CA LYS A 105 -42.06 -9.19 -5.04
C LYS A 105 -42.12 -7.65 -5.02
N ASP A 106 -41.86 -7.05 -3.87
CA ASP A 106 -42.13 -5.63 -3.60
C ASP A 106 -40.89 -4.74 -3.77
N GLY A 107 -39.73 -5.38 -4.00
CA GLY A 107 -38.42 -4.72 -3.99
C GLY A 107 -37.90 -4.47 -2.58
N VAL A 108 -36.63 -4.07 -2.51
CA VAL A 108 -35.92 -3.85 -1.24
C VAL A 108 -36.04 -2.37 -0.84
N PRO A 109 -36.79 -2.04 0.23
CA PRO A 109 -36.98 -0.65 0.64
C PRO A 109 -35.74 -0.11 1.35
N ASN A 110 -35.68 1.23 1.45
CA ASN A 110 -34.67 1.95 2.22
C ASN A 110 -33.22 1.55 1.91
N THR A 111 -32.93 1.34 0.63
CA THR A 111 -31.62 0.84 0.17
C THR A 111 -31.19 1.61 -1.06
N ASP A 112 -29.92 2.02 -1.10
CA ASP A 112 -29.33 2.76 -2.21
C ASP A 112 -28.33 1.91 -3.00
N LEU A 113 -27.71 0.93 -2.34
CA LEU A 113 -26.74 0.01 -2.91
C LEU A 113 -26.81 -1.35 -2.20
N MET A 114 -26.86 -2.44 -2.98
CA MET A 114 -26.83 -3.81 -2.48
C MET A 114 -25.59 -4.55 -2.96
N PHE A 115 -24.92 -5.22 -2.04
CA PHE A 115 -23.81 -6.13 -2.33
C PHE A 115 -24.23 -7.57 -2.08
N PHE A 116 -23.94 -8.44 -3.03
CA PHE A 116 -24.12 -9.90 -2.92
C PHE A 116 -22.73 -10.54 -2.84
N VAL A 117 -22.40 -11.12 -1.69
CA VAL A 117 -21.10 -11.72 -1.41
C VAL A 117 -21.19 -13.24 -1.56
N ASP A 118 -20.25 -13.79 -2.32
CA ASP A 118 -20.19 -15.22 -2.62
C ASP A 118 -18.77 -15.75 -2.64
N LEU A 119 -18.64 -17.08 -2.78
CA LEU A 119 -17.36 -17.75 -2.98
C LEU A 119 -17.29 -18.39 -4.36
N LYS A 120 -16.12 -18.31 -5.01
CA LYS A 120 -15.82 -19.11 -6.21
C LYS A 120 -14.40 -19.66 -6.15
N SER A 121 -14.17 -20.71 -6.93
CA SER A 121 -12.85 -21.31 -7.19
C SER A 121 -12.46 -21.26 -8.67
N THR A 122 -13.35 -20.78 -9.55
CA THR A 122 -13.17 -20.79 -11.01
C THR A 122 -13.04 -19.38 -11.59
N ALA A 123 -12.77 -19.27 -12.90
CA ALA A 123 -12.60 -18.01 -13.62
C ALA A 123 -11.53 -17.09 -13.00
N SER A 124 -11.88 -15.87 -12.58
CA SER A 124 -10.95 -14.95 -11.92
C SER A 124 -10.31 -15.54 -10.65
N CYS A 125 -10.95 -16.52 -10.01
CA CYS A 125 -10.42 -17.25 -8.85
C CYS A 125 -9.58 -18.49 -9.20
N ALA A 126 -9.39 -18.81 -10.49
CA ALA A 126 -8.67 -20.02 -10.92
C ALA A 126 -7.18 -20.00 -10.55
N LYS A 127 -6.60 -18.82 -10.33
CA LYS A 127 -5.21 -18.66 -9.88
C LYS A 127 -5.17 -18.14 -8.43
N PRO A 128 -5.17 -19.03 -7.42
CA PRO A 128 -5.30 -18.66 -6.01
C PRO A 128 -4.18 -17.75 -5.48
N GLN A 129 -3.03 -17.70 -6.16
CA GLN A 129 -1.90 -16.85 -5.80
C GLN A 129 -2.00 -15.41 -6.31
N HIS A 130 -2.92 -15.11 -7.24
CA HIS A 130 -3.01 -13.80 -7.88
C HIS A 130 -4.29 -13.04 -7.52
N THR A 131 -5.42 -13.76 -7.46
CA THR A 131 -6.71 -13.13 -7.19
C THR A 131 -7.21 -13.52 -5.82
N LEU A 132 -7.59 -12.49 -5.07
CA LEU A 132 -8.14 -12.63 -3.75
C LEU A 132 -9.65 -12.55 -3.76
N ALA A 133 -10.13 -11.47 -4.35
CA ALA A 133 -11.51 -11.17 -4.54
C ALA A 133 -11.64 -10.49 -5.90
N PHE A 134 -12.87 -10.40 -6.37
CA PHE A 134 -13.20 -9.53 -7.48
C PHE A 134 -14.64 -9.08 -7.31
N ALA A 135 -14.96 -7.96 -7.94
CA ALA A 135 -16.28 -7.40 -7.93
C ALA A 135 -16.75 -6.99 -9.31
N LEU A 136 -18.07 -7.07 -9.50
CA LEU A 136 -18.72 -6.61 -10.70
C LEU A 136 -19.96 -5.80 -10.31
N SER A 137 -20.14 -4.65 -10.94
CA SER A 137 -21.42 -3.94 -10.91
C SER A 137 -22.41 -4.66 -11.82
N CYS A 138 -23.64 -4.82 -11.36
CA CYS A 138 -24.69 -5.32 -12.22
C CYS A 138 -25.15 -4.23 -13.17
N THR A 139 -25.11 -4.54 -14.46
CA THR A 139 -25.63 -3.63 -15.49
C THR A 139 -27.12 -3.41 -15.25
N PRO A 140 -27.55 -2.17 -15.10
CA PRO A 140 -28.96 -1.90 -14.98
C PRO A 140 -29.64 -2.10 -16.32
N THR A 141 -30.79 -2.76 -16.31
CA THR A 141 -31.69 -2.93 -17.46
C THR A 141 -32.44 -1.61 -17.75
N VAL A 142 -31.71 -0.53 -18.03
CA VAL A 142 -32.16 0.88 -18.13
C VAL A 142 -32.24 1.57 -16.75
N ASN A 143 -31.15 2.23 -16.33
CA ASN A 143 -31.15 3.10 -15.14
C ASN A 143 -31.36 4.56 -15.54
N LEU A 144 -32.49 5.14 -15.14
CA LEU A 144 -32.78 6.58 -15.20
C LEU A 144 -31.92 7.43 -14.22
N ILE A 145 -30.96 6.79 -13.55
CA ILE A 145 -30.12 7.33 -12.47
C ILE A 145 -28.63 7.24 -12.84
N ASN A 146 -28.27 6.49 -13.90
CA ASN A 146 -26.91 6.25 -14.40
C ASN A 146 -25.86 5.72 -13.40
N ARG A 147 -26.19 5.52 -12.12
CA ARG A 147 -25.33 4.91 -11.08
C ARG A 147 -25.65 3.41 -10.90
N PRO A 148 -24.65 2.54 -10.64
CA PRO A 148 -24.87 1.19 -10.10
C PRO A 148 -25.62 1.18 -8.76
N THR A 149 -26.56 0.25 -8.60
CA THR A 149 -27.36 0.05 -7.36
C THR A 149 -27.26 -1.37 -6.82
N LEU A 150 -26.64 -2.27 -7.57
CA LEU A 150 -26.44 -3.67 -7.21
C LEU A 150 -25.08 -4.12 -7.71
N GLY A 151 -24.33 -4.82 -6.87
CA GLY A 151 -23.06 -5.43 -7.24
C GLY A 151 -22.88 -6.80 -6.61
N TYR A 152 -22.03 -7.58 -7.24
CA TYR A 152 -21.67 -8.92 -6.82
C TYR A 152 -20.19 -8.93 -6.47
N LEU A 153 -19.87 -9.41 -5.26
CA LEU A 153 -18.54 -9.48 -4.67
C LEU A 153 -18.20 -10.96 -4.48
N VAL A 154 -17.05 -11.39 -4.96
CA VAL A 154 -16.59 -12.78 -4.80
C VAL A 154 -15.31 -12.81 -4.02
N ILE A 155 -15.24 -13.65 -3.00
CA ILE A 155 -13.98 -14.01 -2.33
C ILE A 155 -13.55 -15.38 -2.83
N CYS A 156 -12.30 -15.50 -3.29
CA CYS A 156 -11.76 -16.73 -3.85
C CYS A 156 -11.42 -17.73 -2.73
N LYS A 157 -12.11 -18.89 -2.72
CA LYS A 157 -12.08 -19.89 -1.62
C LYS A 157 -10.68 -20.32 -1.18
N ASN A 158 -9.80 -20.64 -2.13
CA ASN A 158 -8.45 -21.14 -1.89
C ASN A 158 -7.38 -20.06 -2.05
N SER A 159 -7.76 -18.78 -2.03
CA SER A 159 -6.80 -17.72 -2.28
C SER A 159 -5.69 -17.70 -1.22
N THR A 160 -4.45 -17.69 -1.69
CA THR A 160 -3.27 -17.46 -0.85
C THR A 160 -2.76 -16.03 -0.99
N ALA A 161 -3.46 -15.18 -1.74
CA ALA A 161 -3.10 -13.79 -1.99
C ALA A 161 -3.22 -12.90 -0.73
N ILE A 162 -4.09 -13.21 0.24
CA ILE A 162 -4.04 -12.59 1.58
C ILE A 162 -3.17 -13.42 2.51
N LYS A 163 -2.08 -12.80 2.95
CA LYS A 163 -1.35 -13.19 4.16
C LYS A 163 -0.94 -11.90 4.88
N PRO A 164 -1.51 -11.56 6.05
CA PRO A 164 -2.35 -12.36 6.97
C PRO A 164 -3.87 -12.23 6.74
N TRP A 165 -4.60 -13.31 7.03
CA TRP A 165 -6.07 -13.35 6.99
C TRP A 165 -6.66 -12.72 8.25
N ASN A 166 -6.61 -11.40 8.33
CA ASN A 166 -7.06 -10.61 9.48
C ASN A 166 -8.11 -9.55 9.07
N VAL A 167 -8.75 -8.95 10.07
CA VAL A 167 -9.81 -7.96 9.86
C VAL A 167 -9.32 -6.77 9.04
N ARG A 168 -8.09 -6.30 9.24
CA ARG A 168 -7.53 -5.12 8.54
C ARG A 168 -7.40 -5.37 7.04
N SER A 169 -6.76 -6.48 6.66
CA SER A 169 -6.51 -6.82 5.25
C SER A 169 -7.83 -7.09 4.52
N ILE A 170 -8.70 -7.92 5.10
CA ILE A 170 -10.01 -8.25 4.49
C ILE A 170 -10.87 -6.99 4.37
N ARG A 171 -10.87 -6.11 5.39
CA ARG A 171 -11.60 -4.84 5.32
C ARG A 171 -11.14 -3.99 4.14
N ALA A 172 -9.83 -3.86 3.93
CA ALA A 172 -9.26 -3.10 2.83
C ALA A 172 -9.62 -3.70 1.47
N THR A 173 -9.49 -5.02 1.30
CA THR A 173 -9.98 -5.73 0.12
C THR A 173 -11.45 -5.48 -0.14
N MET A 174 -12.31 -5.63 0.87
CA MET A 174 -13.75 -5.43 0.68
C MET A 174 -14.08 -3.99 0.27
N ILE A 175 -13.40 -2.98 0.83
CA ILE A 175 -13.62 -1.59 0.41
C ILE A 175 -13.17 -1.40 -1.05
N HIS A 176 -12.00 -1.93 -1.45
CA HIS A 176 -11.52 -1.91 -2.84
C HIS A 176 -12.54 -2.53 -3.81
N GLU A 177 -13.02 -3.73 -3.51
CA GLU A 177 -14.02 -4.42 -4.33
C GLU A 177 -15.36 -3.67 -4.38
N MET A 178 -15.77 -3.06 -3.26
CA MET A 178 -16.96 -2.20 -3.23
C MET A 178 -16.79 -0.95 -4.11
N MET A 179 -15.60 -0.37 -4.23
CA MET A 179 -15.34 0.77 -5.11
C MET A 179 -15.45 0.38 -6.60
N HIS A 180 -15.04 -0.83 -6.97
CA HIS A 180 -15.28 -1.35 -8.32
C HIS A 180 -16.77 -1.38 -8.64
N VAL A 181 -17.62 -1.88 -7.74
CA VAL A 181 -19.09 -1.84 -7.94
C VAL A 181 -19.60 -0.41 -8.05
N MET A 182 -19.07 0.52 -7.25
CA MET A 182 -19.61 1.86 -7.10
C MET A 182 -19.31 2.80 -8.26
N ALA A 183 -18.07 2.80 -8.75
CA ALA A 183 -17.60 3.75 -9.77
C ALA A 183 -16.40 3.26 -10.59
N PHE A 184 -15.57 2.37 -10.04
CA PHE A 184 -14.31 1.97 -10.65
C PHE A 184 -14.44 0.70 -11.50
N ASN A 185 -15.30 0.72 -12.50
CA ASN A 185 -15.42 -0.36 -13.48
C ASN A 185 -15.57 0.26 -14.86
N ASP A 186 -15.26 -0.50 -15.92
CA ASP A 186 -15.26 -0.03 -17.31
C ASP A 186 -16.52 0.77 -17.67
N LEU A 187 -17.71 0.23 -17.36
CA LEU A 187 -18.97 0.91 -17.67
C LEU A 187 -19.14 2.20 -16.89
N SER A 188 -18.81 2.20 -15.60
CA SER A 188 -18.97 3.37 -14.75
C SER A 188 -17.98 4.46 -15.10
N LEU A 189 -16.71 4.12 -15.34
CA LEU A 189 -15.70 5.05 -15.84
C LEU A 189 -16.15 5.65 -17.17
N TYR A 190 -16.72 4.82 -18.07
CA TYR A 190 -17.30 5.29 -19.32
C TYR A 190 -18.41 6.31 -19.12
N ILE A 191 -19.39 6.00 -18.28
CA ILE A 191 -20.51 6.90 -18.03
C ILE A 191 -20.01 8.21 -17.41
N ILE A 192 -19.10 8.14 -16.43
CA ILE A 192 -18.58 9.30 -15.72
C ILE A 192 -17.84 10.24 -16.68
N THR A 193 -16.93 9.72 -17.50
CA THR A 193 -16.15 10.55 -18.43
C THR A 193 -17.03 11.10 -19.56
N ALA A 194 -17.93 10.29 -20.12
CA ALA A 194 -18.87 10.74 -21.15
C ALA A 194 -19.80 11.86 -20.65
N MET A 195 -20.24 11.81 -19.39
CA MET A 195 -21.06 12.87 -18.77
C MET A 195 -20.33 14.21 -18.63
N ILE A 196 -19.00 14.17 -18.52
CA ILE A 196 -18.18 15.36 -18.23
C ILE A 196 -17.64 15.96 -19.52
N ASN A 197 -17.11 15.11 -20.40
CA ASN A 197 -16.37 15.54 -21.59
C ASN A 197 -17.22 15.51 -22.87
N ASN A 198 -18.51 15.13 -22.80
CA ASN A 198 -19.38 14.85 -23.96
C ASN A 198 -18.82 13.80 -24.94
N GLU A 199 -17.77 13.08 -24.55
CA GLU A 199 -17.11 12.01 -25.30
C GLU A 199 -16.41 11.08 -24.31
N TYR A 200 -16.39 9.78 -24.59
CA TYR A 200 -15.54 8.84 -23.86
C TYR A 200 -14.11 8.97 -24.36
N ASN A 201 -13.38 9.93 -23.83
CA ASN A 201 -11.95 10.07 -24.11
C ASN A 201 -11.16 9.53 -22.93
N SER A 202 -10.93 8.21 -22.91
CA SER A 202 -9.66 7.75 -22.35
C SER A 202 -8.60 8.32 -23.28
N ASN A 203 -7.93 9.38 -22.84
CA ASN A 203 -6.86 9.97 -23.64
C ASN A 203 -5.73 8.96 -23.65
N ASN A 204 -5.69 8.10 -24.67
CA ASN A 204 -4.53 7.24 -24.91
C ASN A 204 -3.44 8.16 -25.43
N VAL A 205 -2.44 8.42 -24.60
CA VAL A 205 -1.32 9.26 -24.96
C VAL A 205 -0.11 8.36 -25.14
N GLU A 206 0.46 8.41 -26.34
CA GLU A 206 1.78 7.85 -26.60
C GLU A 206 2.83 8.73 -25.95
N GLN A 207 3.71 8.10 -25.17
CA GLN A 207 4.78 8.80 -24.50
C GLN A 207 6.12 8.09 -24.69
N GLU A 208 7.14 8.87 -24.98
CA GLU A 208 8.52 8.42 -24.95
C GLU A 208 8.92 7.99 -23.53
N TRP A 209 9.50 6.80 -23.44
CA TRP A 209 9.80 6.10 -22.21
C TRP A 209 11.24 5.59 -22.21
N LYS A 210 12.14 6.32 -21.56
CA LYS A 210 13.55 5.93 -21.48
C LYS A 210 13.69 4.79 -20.47
N VAL A 211 14.16 3.63 -20.92
CA VAL A 211 14.39 2.47 -20.04
C VAL A 211 15.81 2.52 -19.48
N ASN A 212 16.80 2.75 -20.33
CA ASN A 212 18.20 2.98 -19.94
C ASN A 212 18.85 3.93 -20.96
N ASP A 213 20.14 4.22 -20.81
CA ASP A 213 20.83 5.19 -21.67
C ASP A 213 20.89 4.77 -23.15
N ASN A 214 20.70 3.48 -23.45
CA ASN A 214 20.77 2.92 -24.79
C ASN A 214 19.41 2.47 -25.35
N PHE A 215 18.33 2.54 -24.57
CA PHE A 215 17.03 2.01 -24.96
C PHE A 215 15.87 2.89 -24.49
N THR A 216 15.10 3.36 -25.47
CA THR A 216 13.87 4.12 -25.29
C THR A 216 12.76 3.46 -26.10
N LEU A 217 11.55 3.43 -25.55
CA LEU A 217 10.36 2.89 -26.22
C LEU A 217 9.21 3.90 -26.18
N ILE A 218 8.18 3.66 -26.99
CA ILE A 218 6.90 4.36 -26.88
C ILE A 218 5.95 3.53 -26.04
N GLN A 219 5.34 4.15 -25.03
CA GLN A 219 4.35 3.53 -24.16
C GLN A 219 3.01 4.24 -24.33
N GLU A 220 1.94 3.46 -24.52
CA GLU A 220 0.57 3.96 -24.50
C GLU A 220 0.10 4.08 -23.04
N ILE A 221 -0.34 5.27 -22.66
CA ILE A 221 -0.79 5.57 -21.30
C ILE A 221 -2.24 6.03 -21.34
N ASN A 222 -3.07 5.38 -20.52
CA ASN A 222 -4.49 5.72 -20.39
C ASN A 222 -4.72 6.57 -19.15
N PHE A 223 -5.56 7.59 -19.29
CA PHE A 223 -5.84 8.54 -18.21
C PHE A 223 -7.33 8.63 -17.87
N ILE A 224 -7.61 8.93 -16.61
CA ILE A 224 -8.88 9.53 -16.18
C ILE A 224 -8.66 11.03 -16.03
N SER A 225 -9.32 11.81 -16.88
CA SER A 225 -9.14 13.26 -17.03
C SER A 225 -10.38 14.03 -16.58
N THR A 226 -10.92 13.69 -15.41
CA THR A 226 -12.07 14.40 -14.82
C THR A 226 -11.61 15.59 -13.95
N PRO A 227 -12.42 16.65 -13.76
CA PRO A 227 -11.96 17.90 -13.17
C PRO A 227 -11.31 17.78 -11.79
N ARG A 228 -11.90 17.03 -10.84
CA ARG A 228 -11.31 16.84 -9.50
C ARG A 228 -10.13 15.89 -9.53
N VAL A 229 -10.16 14.86 -10.39
CA VAL A 229 -9.03 13.93 -10.55
C VAL A 229 -7.80 14.68 -11.06
N MET A 230 -7.97 15.51 -12.11
CA MET A 230 -6.93 16.38 -12.64
C MET A 230 -6.42 17.36 -11.57
N LYS A 231 -7.33 18.01 -10.83
CA LYS A 231 -6.96 18.91 -9.74
C LYS A 231 -6.09 18.18 -8.71
N PHE A 232 -6.54 17.02 -8.24
CA PHE A 232 -5.81 16.22 -7.27
C PHE A 232 -4.40 15.88 -7.76
N VAL A 233 -4.24 15.31 -8.96
CA VAL A 233 -2.90 14.88 -9.42
C VAL A 233 -1.94 16.05 -9.62
N ARG A 234 -2.44 17.21 -10.08
CA ARG A 234 -1.64 18.42 -10.24
C ARG A 234 -1.12 18.92 -8.90
N GLU A 235 -1.99 18.98 -7.90
CA GLU A 235 -1.65 19.40 -6.54
C GLU A 235 -0.75 18.36 -5.84
N HIS A 236 -1.12 17.08 -5.92
CA HIS A 236 -0.42 15.98 -5.28
C HIS A 236 1.02 15.84 -5.77
N PHE A 237 1.25 15.84 -7.08
CA PHE A 237 2.60 15.74 -7.64
C PHE A 237 3.33 17.09 -7.73
N ASN A 238 2.67 18.22 -7.47
CA ASN A 238 3.17 19.56 -7.78
C ASN A 238 3.56 19.70 -9.26
N CYS A 239 2.65 19.30 -10.16
CA CYS A 239 2.85 19.33 -11.60
C CYS A 239 1.60 19.86 -12.33
N PRO A 240 1.54 21.15 -12.71
CA PRO A 240 0.33 21.76 -13.28
C PRO A 240 -0.05 21.20 -14.66
N ASP A 241 0.91 20.67 -15.41
CA ASP A 241 0.70 20.20 -16.79
C ASP A 241 0.09 18.79 -16.89
N LEU A 242 -0.17 18.13 -15.76
CA LEU A 242 -0.79 16.81 -15.77
C LEU A 242 -2.21 16.88 -16.35
N ILE A 243 -2.48 15.97 -17.28
CA ILE A 243 -3.76 15.90 -18.01
C ILE A 243 -4.79 14.96 -17.35
N GLY A 244 -4.37 14.15 -16.37
CA GLY A 244 -5.23 13.20 -15.67
C GLY A 244 -4.45 12.24 -14.77
N ALA A 245 -5.15 11.31 -14.12
CA ALA A 245 -4.54 10.21 -13.38
C ALA A 245 -4.35 8.99 -14.27
N GLN A 246 -3.14 8.42 -14.29
CA GLN A 246 -2.84 7.23 -15.09
C GLN A 246 -3.56 5.99 -14.55
N LEU A 247 -4.08 5.19 -15.47
CA LEU A 247 -4.58 3.84 -15.20
C LEU A 247 -3.44 2.83 -15.33
N GLU A 248 -3.61 1.68 -14.67
CA GLU A 248 -2.66 0.57 -14.74
C GLU A 248 -2.64 -0.06 -16.15
N ASP A 249 -1.45 -0.22 -16.73
CA ASP A 249 -1.22 -0.83 -18.04
C ASP A 249 -0.62 -2.24 -17.95
N ASN A 250 -0.13 -2.65 -16.78
CA ASN A 250 0.40 -4.00 -16.52
C ASN A 250 -0.63 -4.95 -15.88
N GLY A 251 -0.27 -6.23 -15.75
CA GLY A 251 -1.14 -7.29 -15.24
C GLY A 251 -2.12 -7.84 -16.29
N GLY A 252 -3.10 -8.60 -15.80
CA GLY A 252 -4.13 -9.24 -16.64
C GLY A 252 -5.29 -8.29 -17.00
N SER A 253 -6.28 -8.82 -17.73
CA SER A 253 -7.49 -8.07 -18.11
C SER A 253 -8.32 -7.57 -16.92
N GLY A 254 -8.23 -8.24 -15.76
CA GLY A 254 -8.88 -7.77 -14.53
C GLY A 254 -8.10 -6.67 -13.79
N THR A 255 -6.89 -6.34 -14.23
CA THR A 255 -6.02 -5.34 -13.60
C THR A 255 -5.86 -4.11 -14.47
N ARG A 256 -5.50 -4.32 -15.74
CA ARG A 256 -5.27 -3.27 -16.73
C ARG A 256 -6.53 -2.41 -16.90
N ASN A 257 -6.37 -1.09 -16.94
CA ASN A 257 -7.43 -0.08 -17.08
C ASN A 257 -8.52 -0.06 -15.98
N SER A 258 -8.47 -0.99 -15.04
CA SER A 258 -9.43 -1.10 -13.93
C SER A 258 -8.88 -0.57 -12.60
N HIS A 259 -7.65 -0.02 -12.59
CA HIS A 259 -6.97 0.44 -11.38
C HIS A 259 -6.15 1.69 -11.65
N TRP A 260 -5.88 2.45 -10.59
CA TRP A 260 -4.85 3.49 -10.63
C TRP A 260 -3.47 2.88 -10.84
N LYS A 261 -2.62 3.60 -11.59
CA LYS A 261 -1.24 3.19 -11.86
C LYS A 261 -0.45 3.03 -10.56
N LYS A 262 -0.10 1.79 -10.20
CA LYS A 262 0.55 1.52 -8.90
C LYS A 262 1.92 2.20 -8.79
N ARG A 263 2.65 2.28 -9.90
CA ARG A 263 3.91 3.04 -10.01
C ARG A 263 3.81 4.48 -9.48
N LEU A 264 2.68 5.16 -9.71
CA LEU A 264 2.50 6.57 -9.31
C LEU A 264 1.79 6.73 -7.98
N PHE A 265 0.89 5.80 -7.63
CA PHE A 265 -0.01 5.96 -6.48
C PHE A 265 0.26 4.96 -5.35
N GLY A 266 1.21 4.04 -5.52
CA GLY A 266 1.78 3.20 -4.47
C GLY A 266 0.74 2.43 -3.65
N ASN A 267 0.40 2.96 -2.48
CA ASN A 267 -0.50 2.37 -1.50
C ASN A 267 -1.94 2.90 -1.53
N GLU A 268 -2.33 3.63 -2.58
CA GLU A 268 -3.72 4.01 -2.83
C GLU A 268 -4.61 2.75 -2.97
N ILE A 269 -5.80 2.81 -2.39
CA ILE A 269 -6.74 1.69 -2.29
C ILE A 269 -7.14 1.07 -3.61
N MET A 270 -7.22 1.82 -4.71
CA MET A 270 -7.59 1.36 -6.04
C MET A 270 -6.38 1.03 -6.93
N THR A 271 -5.22 0.74 -6.35
CA THR A 271 -4.11 0.11 -7.08
C THR A 271 -4.34 -1.40 -7.22
N GLY A 272 -3.92 -1.99 -8.35
CA GLY A 272 -4.27 -3.37 -8.73
C GLY A 272 -3.66 -4.50 -7.88
N LYS A 273 -2.74 -4.17 -6.98
CA LYS A 273 -2.21 -5.07 -5.96
C LYS A 273 -2.12 -4.31 -4.66
N GLN A 274 -2.71 -4.84 -3.60
CA GLN A 274 -2.78 -4.13 -2.33
C GLN A 274 -1.40 -4.06 -1.68
N SER A 275 -1.05 -2.86 -1.20
CA SER A 275 0.09 -2.64 -0.31
C SER A 275 -0.28 -3.03 1.12
N ASN A 276 0.73 -3.21 1.98
CA ASN A 276 0.51 -3.59 3.39
C ASN A 276 -0.31 -2.55 4.15
N ARG A 277 0.07 -1.27 4.05
CA ARG A 277 -0.82 -0.14 4.34
C ARG A 277 -1.61 0.19 3.07
N VAL A 278 -2.90 0.44 3.23
CA VAL A 278 -3.80 0.87 2.16
C VAL A 278 -4.41 2.20 2.57
N VAL A 279 -4.48 3.15 1.64
CA VAL A 279 -4.96 4.53 1.86
C VAL A 279 -6.17 4.78 0.97
N PHE A 280 -7.32 5.10 1.56
CA PHE A 280 -8.44 5.69 0.81
C PHE A 280 -8.18 7.18 0.67
N SER A 281 -7.68 7.58 -0.50
CA SER A 281 -7.15 8.93 -0.71
C SER A 281 -8.15 9.89 -1.34
N ALA A 282 -7.76 11.16 -1.41
CA ALA A 282 -8.49 12.17 -2.15
C ALA A 282 -8.58 11.87 -3.66
N LEU A 283 -7.71 11.02 -4.23
CA LEU A 283 -7.79 10.60 -5.63
C LEU A 283 -9.06 9.80 -5.92
N THR A 284 -9.29 8.72 -5.19
CA THR A 284 -10.50 7.89 -5.36
C THR A 284 -11.74 8.68 -4.95
N SER A 285 -11.63 9.54 -3.93
CA SER A 285 -12.71 10.45 -3.54
C SER A 285 -13.09 11.42 -4.68
N ALA A 286 -12.10 11.98 -5.38
CA ALA A 286 -12.30 12.87 -6.51
C ALA A 286 -13.08 12.21 -7.64
N LEU A 287 -12.76 10.96 -8.00
CA LEU A 287 -13.51 10.20 -9.00
C LEU A 287 -14.96 9.96 -8.55
N LEU A 288 -15.18 9.60 -7.28
CA LEU A 288 -16.52 9.40 -6.73
C LEU A 288 -17.35 10.70 -6.78
N GLU A 289 -16.76 11.86 -6.53
CA GLU A 289 -17.46 13.13 -6.61
C GLU A 289 -17.69 13.61 -8.06
N ASP A 290 -16.73 13.41 -8.96
CA ASP A 290 -16.86 13.74 -10.38
C ASP A 290 -17.95 12.91 -11.06
N SER A 291 -18.23 11.71 -10.56
CA SER A 291 -19.39 10.92 -11.00
C SER A 291 -20.74 11.61 -10.78
N ARG A 292 -20.80 12.61 -9.89
CA ARG A 292 -22.02 13.25 -9.36
C ARG A 292 -22.99 12.27 -8.67
N TRP A 293 -22.61 11.01 -8.52
CA TRP A 293 -23.42 10.01 -7.85
C TRP A 293 -23.24 10.05 -6.34
N TYR A 294 -22.04 10.43 -5.89
CA TYR A 294 -21.63 10.42 -4.50
C TYR A 294 -21.04 11.77 -4.10
N ALA A 295 -21.10 12.05 -2.80
CA ALA A 295 -20.29 13.08 -2.15
C ALA A 295 -19.51 12.41 -1.02
N VAL A 296 -18.30 12.88 -0.73
CA VAL A 296 -17.39 12.20 0.20
C VAL A 296 -17.19 13.04 1.46
N ASN A 297 -17.24 12.38 2.62
CA ASN A 297 -16.86 12.97 3.90
C ASN A 297 -15.33 12.88 4.06
N TYR A 298 -14.66 14.00 3.83
CA TYR A 298 -13.19 14.10 3.87
C TYR A 298 -12.58 13.85 5.25
N LEU A 299 -13.36 13.80 6.34
CA LEU A 299 -12.86 13.37 7.65
C LEU A 299 -12.37 11.91 7.66
N ASN A 300 -12.85 11.09 6.73
CA ASN A 300 -12.45 9.69 6.57
C ASN A 300 -11.48 9.48 5.39
N VAL A 301 -11.02 10.57 4.76
CA VAL A 301 -10.07 10.53 3.65
C VAL A 301 -8.67 10.71 4.22
N GLU A 302 -7.78 9.78 3.90
CA GLU A 302 -6.39 9.82 4.32
C GLU A 302 -5.54 10.57 3.28
N GLU A 303 -4.47 11.20 3.75
CA GLU A 303 -3.45 11.78 2.88
C GLU A 303 -2.62 10.67 2.22
N LEU A 304 -2.46 10.77 0.90
CA LEU A 304 -1.54 9.91 0.17
C LEU A 304 -0.16 10.55 0.23
N GLU A 305 0.80 9.94 0.91
CA GLU A 305 2.18 10.45 0.96
C GLU A 305 3.03 9.98 -0.24
N TYR A 306 2.68 8.83 -0.82
CA TYR A 306 3.43 8.24 -1.92
C TYR A 306 3.42 9.17 -3.14
N GLY A 307 4.61 9.60 -3.57
CA GLY A 307 4.80 10.49 -4.73
C GLY A 307 4.39 11.95 -4.49
N LYS A 308 4.00 12.33 -3.26
CA LYS A 308 3.58 13.71 -2.98
C LYS A 308 4.74 14.69 -3.19
N GLY A 309 4.52 15.71 -4.01
CA GLY A 309 5.52 16.72 -4.37
C GLY A 309 6.68 16.22 -5.22
N ALA A 310 6.58 15.02 -5.81
CA ALA A 310 7.67 14.41 -6.58
C ALA A 310 7.94 15.07 -7.96
N GLY A 311 7.09 16.00 -8.40
CA GLY A 311 7.27 16.79 -9.61
C GLY A 311 6.85 16.09 -10.91
N CYS A 312 6.95 16.83 -12.01
CA CYS A 312 6.50 16.37 -13.33
C CYS A 312 7.30 15.18 -13.87
N ILE A 313 8.61 15.11 -13.61
CA ILE A 313 9.44 13.99 -14.08
C ILE A 313 8.94 12.68 -13.46
N PHE A 314 8.65 12.65 -12.16
CA PHE A 314 8.07 11.46 -11.51
C PHE A 314 6.74 11.03 -12.15
N ALA A 315 5.84 12.01 -12.32
CA ALA A 315 4.47 11.76 -12.71
C ALA A 315 4.32 11.38 -14.19
N GLN A 316 5.15 11.97 -15.06
CA GLN A 316 5.05 11.78 -16.50
C GLN A 316 6.07 10.74 -16.98
N LYS A 317 7.34 10.82 -16.57
CA LYS A 317 8.44 10.05 -17.16
C LYS A 317 8.67 8.69 -16.51
N SER A 318 9.64 7.94 -17.05
CA SER A 318 10.02 6.63 -16.50
C SER A 318 10.70 6.75 -15.13
N CYS A 319 10.73 5.65 -14.37
CA CYS A 319 11.48 5.64 -13.12
C CYS A 319 12.99 5.79 -13.34
N LYS A 320 13.53 5.39 -14.50
CA LYS A 320 14.93 5.68 -14.86
C LYS A 320 15.15 7.18 -14.99
N GLU A 321 14.29 7.88 -15.74
CA GLU A 321 14.41 9.34 -15.92
C GLU A 321 14.27 10.09 -14.60
N TYR A 322 13.35 9.66 -13.74
CA TYR A 322 13.22 10.25 -12.41
C TYR A 322 14.45 9.98 -11.53
N VAL A 323 14.95 8.74 -11.50
CA VAL A 323 16.16 8.38 -10.74
C VAL A 323 17.38 9.16 -11.25
N ASP A 324 17.52 9.35 -12.57
CA ASP A 324 18.59 10.15 -13.17
C ASP A 324 18.45 11.65 -12.87
N SER A 325 17.24 12.12 -12.57
CA SER A 325 16.96 13.55 -12.31
C SER A 325 17.31 14.00 -10.88
N VAL A 326 17.56 13.05 -9.97
CA VAL A 326 17.96 13.33 -8.59
C VAL A 326 19.45 13.05 -8.39
N LYS A 327 19.99 13.48 -7.24
CA LYS A 327 21.39 13.18 -6.89
C LYS A 327 21.61 11.68 -6.76
N ASP A 328 22.79 11.22 -7.18
CA ASP A 328 23.23 9.83 -6.99
C ASP A 328 23.74 9.60 -5.56
N GLU A 329 22.82 9.75 -4.61
CA GLU A 329 23.04 9.56 -3.18
C GLU A 329 22.02 8.54 -2.65
N PRO A 330 22.36 7.73 -1.62
CA PRO A 330 21.41 6.78 -1.05
C PRO A 330 20.11 7.47 -0.63
N PHE A 331 18.96 6.87 -0.95
CA PHE A 331 17.61 7.34 -0.62
C PHE A 331 17.15 8.64 -1.33
N ALA A 332 17.99 9.26 -2.17
CA ALA A 332 17.63 10.51 -2.87
C ALA A 332 16.46 10.35 -3.85
N ALA A 333 16.27 9.15 -4.42
CA ALA A 333 15.24 8.85 -5.40
C ALA A 333 13.92 8.36 -4.80
N TYR A 334 13.68 8.55 -3.49
CA TYR A 334 12.42 8.16 -2.86
C TYR A 334 11.21 8.67 -3.68
N PRO A 335 10.19 7.83 -3.96
CA PRO A 335 9.94 6.50 -3.41
C PRO A 335 10.62 5.31 -4.15
N TYR A 336 11.38 5.56 -5.22
CA TYR A 336 12.19 4.54 -5.86
C TYR A 336 13.53 4.34 -5.14
N CYS A 337 14.20 3.25 -5.45
CA CYS A 337 15.59 3.05 -5.08
C CYS A 337 16.48 3.29 -6.29
N ASN A 338 17.64 3.90 -6.06
CA ASN A 338 18.61 4.20 -7.12
C ASN A 338 19.77 3.20 -7.14
N TRP A 339 20.74 3.45 -8.01
CA TRP A 339 21.91 2.59 -8.14
C TRP A 339 22.79 2.61 -6.89
N GLU A 340 22.96 3.78 -6.27
CA GLU A 340 23.75 3.93 -5.05
C GLU A 340 23.11 3.22 -3.83
N ASP A 341 21.78 3.11 -3.77
CA ASP A 341 21.09 2.22 -2.83
C ASP A 341 21.49 0.76 -3.06
N PHE A 342 21.50 0.29 -4.31
CA PHE A 342 21.93 -1.07 -4.64
C PHE A 342 23.38 -1.32 -4.25
N LEU A 343 24.29 -0.39 -4.54
CA LEU A 343 25.70 -0.47 -4.14
C LEU A 343 25.85 -0.48 -2.61
N THR A 344 25.07 0.34 -1.90
CA THR A 344 25.04 0.34 -0.43
C THR A 344 24.69 -1.03 0.11
N ARG A 345 23.68 -1.71 -0.47
CA ARG A 345 23.33 -3.10 -0.11
C ARG A 345 24.51 -4.06 -0.30
N GLN A 346 25.21 -3.95 -1.42
CA GLN A 346 26.36 -4.82 -1.73
C GLN A 346 27.53 -4.58 -0.77
N ARG A 347 27.88 -3.31 -0.51
CA ARG A 347 28.94 -2.94 0.45
C ARG A 347 28.63 -3.43 1.87
N MET A 348 27.35 -3.47 2.25
CA MET A 348 26.91 -3.98 3.55
C MET A 348 26.93 -5.52 3.64
N GLY A 349 27.02 -6.24 2.50
CA GLY A 349 26.88 -7.70 2.48
C GLY A 349 25.51 -8.18 2.97
N SER A 350 24.48 -7.33 2.93
CA SER A 350 23.14 -7.63 3.43
C SER A 350 22.27 -8.21 2.32
N SER A 351 21.37 -9.13 2.69
CA SER A 351 20.37 -9.67 1.76
C SER A 351 19.37 -8.60 1.30
N GLN A 352 19.09 -7.62 2.16
CA GLN A 352 18.15 -6.53 1.93
C GLN A 352 18.73 -5.21 2.42
N LEU A 353 18.44 -4.12 1.71
CA LEU A 353 18.72 -2.78 2.20
C LEU A 353 17.52 -2.28 2.99
N ILE A 354 17.69 -2.07 4.30
CA ILE A 354 16.67 -1.56 5.20
C ILE A 354 17.07 -0.14 5.64
N ARG A 355 16.12 0.79 5.63
CA ARG A 355 16.31 2.19 6.03
C ARG A 355 15.06 2.76 6.70
N CYS A 356 15.22 3.84 7.44
CA CYS A 356 14.09 4.57 7.99
C CYS A 356 13.33 5.36 6.91
N ASN A 357 12.02 5.51 7.10
CA ASN A 357 11.30 6.55 6.37
C ASN A 357 11.71 7.94 6.87
N LYS A 358 11.41 8.97 6.07
CA LYS A 358 11.74 10.37 6.37
C LYS A 358 11.19 10.83 7.72
N GLU A 359 10.04 10.32 8.14
CA GLU A 359 9.42 10.67 9.43
C GLU A 359 9.97 9.87 10.62
N ARG A 360 10.82 8.87 10.38
CA ARG A 360 11.36 7.92 11.36
C ARG A 360 10.31 7.22 12.20
N THR A 361 9.13 7.00 11.63
CA THR A 361 8.03 6.26 12.28
C THR A 361 8.09 4.77 11.98
N LYS A 362 8.79 4.39 10.92
CA LYS A 362 8.90 3.01 10.43
C LYS A 362 10.17 2.80 9.63
N TYR A 363 10.58 1.54 9.48
CA TYR A 363 11.65 1.15 8.56
C TYR A 363 11.06 0.52 7.29
N MET A 364 11.78 0.61 6.19
CA MET A 364 11.38 0.17 4.86
C MET A 364 12.55 -0.58 4.24
N PHE A 365 12.25 -1.48 3.30
CA PHE A 365 13.28 -2.15 2.53
C PHE A 365 13.16 -1.79 1.06
N CYS A 366 14.27 -1.76 0.35
CA CYS A 366 14.24 -1.69 -1.09
C CYS A 366 14.05 -3.09 -1.69
N ASN A 367 13.04 -3.26 -2.56
CA ASN A 367 12.68 -4.55 -3.15
C ASN A 367 13.53 -4.95 -4.37
N PHE A 368 14.85 -4.77 -4.30
CA PHE A 368 15.76 -5.21 -5.36
C PHE A 368 15.67 -6.72 -5.60
N VAL A 369 15.62 -7.10 -6.88
CA VAL A 369 15.63 -8.47 -7.37
C VAL A 369 16.68 -8.59 -8.46
N VAL A 370 17.46 -9.67 -8.40
CA VAL A 370 18.35 -10.08 -9.50
C VAL A 370 17.58 -11.06 -10.38
N ASN A 371 17.12 -10.61 -11.54
CA ASN A 371 16.31 -11.38 -12.47
C ASN A 371 16.99 -11.50 -13.84
N LYS A 372 17.44 -12.71 -14.17
CA LYS A 372 18.11 -13.02 -15.45
C LYS A 372 17.16 -13.09 -16.64
N THR A 373 15.87 -13.34 -16.42
CA THR A 373 14.85 -13.48 -17.47
C THR A 373 14.02 -12.21 -17.67
N LEU A 374 14.47 -11.09 -17.10
CA LEU A 374 13.79 -9.80 -17.21
C LEU A 374 13.81 -9.29 -18.65
N SER A 375 12.64 -8.87 -19.15
CA SER A 375 12.49 -8.26 -20.46
C SER A 375 13.30 -6.95 -20.58
N GLU A 376 13.84 -6.66 -21.76
CA GLU A 376 14.63 -5.45 -22.05
C GLU A 376 13.91 -4.16 -21.61
N LYS A 377 12.58 -4.09 -21.75
CA LYS A 377 11.77 -2.92 -21.36
C LYS A 377 11.75 -2.58 -19.87
N TYR A 378 12.34 -3.44 -19.02
CA TYR A 378 12.41 -3.26 -17.57
C TYR A 378 13.85 -3.22 -17.03
N LYS A 379 14.86 -3.21 -17.89
CA LYS A 379 16.28 -3.17 -17.47
C LYS A 379 16.75 -1.74 -17.19
N TYR A 380 16.24 -1.14 -16.13
CA TYR A 380 16.53 0.26 -15.76
C TYR A 380 17.98 0.52 -15.34
N PHE A 381 18.67 -0.49 -14.82
CA PHE A 381 20.10 -0.42 -14.50
C PHE A 381 20.97 -1.18 -15.49
N GLY A 382 20.43 -1.50 -16.67
CA GLY A 382 21.10 -2.36 -17.66
C GLY A 382 22.48 -1.85 -18.10
N ASP A 383 22.68 -0.55 -18.01
CA ASP A 383 23.87 0.23 -18.37
C ASP A 383 24.80 0.51 -17.18
N LYS A 384 24.40 0.21 -15.93
CA LYS A 384 25.19 0.52 -14.73
C LYS A 384 26.22 -0.56 -14.42
N LYS A 385 27.44 -0.12 -14.11
CA LYS A 385 28.56 -0.98 -13.68
C LYS A 385 29.46 -0.21 -12.70
N THR A 386 29.85 -0.84 -11.61
CA THR A 386 30.74 -0.24 -10.60
C THR A 386 31.72 -1.28 -10.09
N ILE A 387 32.96 -0.85 -9.82
CA ILE A 387 33.98 -1.67 -9.14
C ILE A 387 33.97 -1.23 -7.67
N LEU A 388 33.72 -2.15 -6.76
CA LEU A 388 33.74 -1.89 -5.32
C LEU A 388 35.19 -1.77 -4.81
N ASP A 389 35.36 -1.21 -3.61
CA ASP A 389 36.67 -1.12 -2.94
C ASP A 389 37.34 -2.49 -2.73
N THR A 390 36.55 -3.57 -2.75
CA THR A 390 37.02 -4.97 -2.69
C THR A 390 37.61 -5.47 -4.02
N GLY A 391 37.50 -4.69 -5.11
CA GLY A 391 37.80 -5.12 -6.47
C GLY A 391 36.68 -5.89 -7.16
N GLU A 392 35.57 -6.17 -6.47
CA GLU A 392 34.41 -6.85 -7.04
C GLU A 392 33.70 -5.98 -8.08
N VAL A 393 33.36 -6.58 -9.23
CA VAL A 393 32.62 -5.92 -10.30
C VAL A 393 31.13 -6.17 -10.11
N VAL A 394 30.39 -5.11 -9.79
CA VAL A 394 28.93 -5.14 -9.65
C VAL A 394 28.29 -4.63 -10.94
N SER A 395 27.38 -5.42 -11.51
CA SER A 395 26.67 -5.13 -12.76
C SER A 395 25.16 -5.01 -12.54
N GLY A 396 24.56 -3.97 -13.12
CA GLY A 396 23.13 -3.69 -13.05
C GLY A 396 22.28 -4.45 -14.09
N VAL A 397 22.90 -5.21 -15.00
CA VAL A 397 22.24 -5.89 -16.14
C VAL A 397 21.02 -6.73 -15.76
N HIS A 398 21.03 -7.31 -14.56
CA HIS A 398 19.95 -8.16 -14.05
C HIS A 398 19.22 -7.55 -12.85
N VAL A 399 19.49 -6.29 -12.50
CA VAL A 399 18.95 -5.65 -11.30
C VAL A 399 17.65 -4.92 -11.64
N SER A 400 16.59 -5.20 -10.89
CA SER A 400 15.27 -4.60 -11.04
C SER A 400 14.50 -4.60 -9.71
N GLY A 401 13.30 -4.03 -9.69
CA GLY A 401 12.33 -4.24 -8.62
C GLY A 401 11.56 -5.55 -8.83
N GLY A 402 10.94 -6.08 -7.77
CA GLY A 402 10.26 -7.38 -7.81
C GLY A 402 8.80 -7.39 -8.28
N GLU A 403 8.21 -6.24 -8.64
CA GLU A 403 6.76 -6.14 -8.85
C GLU A 403 6.37 -5.52 -10.20
N GLU A 404 5.56 -6.25 -10.95
CA GLU A 404 5.11 -5.89 -12.30
C GLU A 404 4.32 -4.57 -12.35
N LEU A 405 3.43 -4.31 -11.37
CA LEU A 405 2.61 -3.08 -11.35
C LEU A 405 3.41 -1.82 -11.01
N PHE A 406 4.60 -1.98 -10.44
CA PHE A 406 5.61 -0.91 -10.34
C PHE A 406 6.46 -0.81 -11.62
N ASN A 407 6.10 -1.50 -12.69
CA ASN A 407 6.91 -1.68 -13.91
C ASN A 407 8.28 -2.29 -13.63
N TYR A 408 8.43 -3.08 -12.57
CA TYR A 408 9.74 -3.56 -12.07
C TYR A 408 10.71 -2.41 -11.72
N CYS A 409 10.22 -1.20 -11.44
CA CYS A 409 11.01 -0.18 -10.77
C CYS A 409 11.27 -0.62 -9.33
N PRO A 410 12.53 -0.63 -8.84
CA PRO A 410 12.80 -0.85 -7.43
C PRO A 410 12.22 0.29 -6.60
N VAL A 411 11.50 -0.07 -5.55
CA VAL A 411 10.77 0.85 -4.68
C VAL A 411 11.02 0.52 -3.22
N TRP A 412 11.01 1.56 -2.39
CA TRP A 412 10.97 1.42 -0.93
C TRP A 412 9.59 0.92 -0.51
N GLN A 413 9.56 -0.23 0.18
CA GLN A 413 8.34 -0.90 0.63
C GLN A 413 8.36 -1.11 2.14
N GLU A 414 7.17 -1.11 2.75
CA GLU A 414 7.01 -1.48 4.17
C GLU A 414 7.28 -2.98 4.34
N LEU A 415 8.12 -3.32 5.31
CA LEU A 415 8.34 -4.72 5.70
C LEU A 415 7.11 -5.27 6.43
N HIS A 416 6.71 -6.47 6.04
CA HIS A 416 5.91 -7.36 6.87
C HIS A 416 6.48 -8.77 6.76
N TRP A 417 7.02 -9.27 7.86
CA TRP A 417 7.54 -10.63 7.91
C TRP A 417 6.42 -11.61 8.23
N ARG A 418 6.43 -12.73 7.50
CA ARG A 418 5.79 -13.97 7.92
C ARG A 418 6.92 -14.89 8.36
N TRP A 419 7.09 -15.11 9.65
CA TRP A 419 7.84 -16.26 10.14
C TRP A 419 6.87 -17.30 10.70
N TRP A 420 7.28 -18.56 10.56
CA TRP A 420 6.58 -19.72 11.11
C TRP A 420 6.22 -19.46 12.58
N LEU A 421 5.07 -19.96 13.05
CA LEU A 421 4.57 -19.85 14.44
C LEU A 421 3.75 -18.59 14.82
N ASN A 422 2.97 -17.99 13.92
CA ASN A 422 1.94 -16.97 14.25
C ASN A 422 2.43 -15.62 14.82
N HIS A 423 3.72 -15.27 14.70
CA HIS A 423 4.23 -13.96 15.10
C HIS A 423 4.05 -12.94 13.94
N PHE A 424 3.40 -11.81 14.24
CA PHE A 424 3.13 -10.75 13.27
C PHE A 424 4.07 -9.57 13.56
N ASP A 425 5.01 -9.34 12.66
CA ASP A 425 5.93 -8.21 12.76
C ASP A 425 5.57 -7.18 11.68
N ASP A 426 5.28 -5.95 12.10
CA ASP A 426 5.14 -4.81 11.21
C ASP A 426 6.31 -3.85 11.38
N SER A 427 6.57 -3.01 10.39
CA SER A 427 7.73 -2.11 10.43
C SER A 427 7.49 -0.82 11.22
N ILE A 428 6.35 -0.67 11.90
CA ILE A 428 5.92 0.60 12.52
C ILE A 428 6.37 0.62 13.98
N CYS A 429 7.30 1.51 14.32
CA CYS A 429 7.92 1.53 15.65
C CYS A 429 6.95 1.87 16.79
N GLN A 430 5.88 2.60 16.47
CA GLN A 430 4.90 3.05 17.47
C GLN A 430 3.89 1.98 17.86
N HIS A 431 3.78 0.90 17.10
CA HIS A 431 2.88 -0.20 17.45
C HIS A 431 3.50 -1.04 18.59
N SER A 432 2.69 -1.40 19.58
CA SER A 432 3.10 -2.29 20.67
C SER A 432 3.20 -3.76 20.24
N VAL A 433 3.02 -4.04 18.95
CA VAL A 433 3.14 -5.37 18.35
C VAL A 433 4.50 -5.45 17.67
N GLY A 434 5.34 -6.37 18.11
CA GLY A 434 6.68 -6.61 17.58
C GLY A 434 7.32 -7.79 18.30
N ASP A 435 8.50 -8.20 17.86
CA ASP A 435 9.17 -9.39 18.39
C ASP A 435 9.75 -9.12 19.79
N THR A 436 8.96 -9.44 20.83
CA THR A 436 9.41 -9.42 22.23
C THR A 436 10.16 -10.71 22.61
N ASP A 437 10.26 -11.65 21.68
CA ASP A 437 11.03 -12.87 21.84
C ASP A 437 12.54 -12.51 21.84
N PRO A 438 13.26 -12.78 22.94
CA PRO A 438 14.69 -12.51 23.04
C PRO A 438 15.52 -13.21 21.96
N ASP A 439 15.10 -14.40 21.48
CA ASP A 439 15.82 -15.17 20.47
C ASP A 439 15.60 -14.64 19.04
N LEU A 440 14.58 -13.81 18.84
CA LEU A 440 14.24 -13.22 17.53
C LEU A 440 14.56 -11.72 17.46
N ASN A 441 14.70 -11.04 18.59
CA ASN A 441 15.05 -9.63 18.65
C ASN A 441 16.58 -9.40 18.54
N PHE A 442 17.18 -9.80 17.41
CA PHE A 442 18.62 -9.65 17.14
C PHE A 442 19.10 -8.21 17.36
N ALA A 443 18.35 -7.24 16.85
CA ALA A 443 18.71 -5.84 16.85
C ALA A 443 18.42 -5.09 18.17
N ALA A 444 17.99 -5.81 19.21
CA ALA A 444 17.57 -5.26 20.50
C ALA A 444 16.56 -4.10 20.35
N GLU A 445 15.60 -4.26 19.44
CA GLU A 445 14.57 -3.28 19.17
C GLU A 445 13.66 -3.05 20.37
N SER A 446 13.20 -1.81 20.51
CA SER A 446 12.18 -1.39 21.46
C SER A 446 11.02 -0.77 20.70
N ARG A 447 9.78 -1.11 21.09
CA ARG A 447 8.56 -0.62 20.44
C ARG A 447 7.60 0.02 21.41
N GLY A 448 6.81 0.95 20.88
CA GLY A 448 5.81 1.68 21.65
C GLY A 448 5.77 3.16 21.28
N PRO A 449 4.95 3.95 21.99
CA PRO A 449 4.66 5.35 21.60
C PRO A 449 5.89 6.27 21.59
N ASN A 450 6.97 5.90 22.29
CA ASN A 450 8.24 6.64 22.32
C ASN A 450 9.37 5.95 21.55
N ALA A 451 9.04 5.07 20.59
CA ALA A 451 10.01 4.46 19.70
C ALA A 451 10.00 5.12 18.32
N ILE A 452 11.20 5.27 17.74
CA ILE A 452 11.45 5.78 16.39
C ILE A 452 12.39 4.84 15.65
N CYS A 453 12.38 4.96 14.32
CA CYS A 453 13.31 4.25 13.48
C CYS A 453 14.70 4.90 13.53
N ILE A 454 15.72 4.08 13.78
CA ILE A 454 17.13 4.47 13.78
C ILE A 454 17.91 3.58 12.82
N GLU A 455 18.82 4.19 12.06
CA GLU A 455 19.71 3.49 11.12
C GLU A 455 20.77 2.69 11.90
N GLN A 456 21.13 1.52 11.40
CA GLN A 456 22.12 0.61 11.96
C GLN A 456 23.36 0.59 11.05
N LYS A 457 24.55 0.77 11.62
CA LYS A 457 25.79 0.78 10.85
C LYS A 457 26.29 -0.63 10.50
N THR A 458 26.06 -1.59 11.38
CA THR A 458 26.51 -2.98 11.25
C THR A 458 25.37 -3.94 11.57
N SER A 459 25.49 -5.19 11.13
CA SER A 459 24.62 -6.26 11.63
C SER A 459 24.78 -6.38 13.15
N PHE A 460 23.68 -6.66 13.83
CA PHE A 460 23.74 -7.06 15.23
C PHE A 460 24.26 -8.49 15.33
N ALA A 461 25.03 -8.77 16.37
CA ALA A 461 25.54 -10.09 16.69
C ALA A 461 24.97 -10.52 18.04
N ILE A 462 24.44 -11.75 18.11
CA ILE A 462 24.12 -12.43 19.35
C ILE A 462 25.32 -13.30 19.73
N LEU A 463 25.87 -13.06 20.92
CA LEU A 463 26.94 -13.85 21.52
C LEU A 463 26.35 -14.73 22.61
N ARG A 464 26.56 -16.05 22.51
CA ARG A 464 26.12 -17.03 23.50
C ARG A 464 27.34 -17.69 24.14
N SER A 465 27.37 -17.74 25.47
CA SER A 465 28.41 -18.46 26.22
C SER A 465 28.00 -19.90 26.43
N LEU A 466 28.75 -20.86 25.90
CA LEU A 466 28.52 -22.30 26.11
C LEU A 466 29.23 -22.78 27.40
N GLY A 467 28.71 -22.36 28.55
CA GLY A 467 29.04 -22.96 29.86
C GLY A 467 30.45 -22.67 30.43
N ILE A 468 30.62 -23.08 31.70
CA ILE A 468 31.78 -22.81 32.59
C ILE A 468 32.95 -23.78 32.29
N SER A 469 33.27 -24.01 31.03
CA SER A 469 34.44 -24.81 30.64
C SER A 469 35.67 -23.92 30.52
N ILE A 470 36.83 -24.47 30.86
CA ILE A 470 38.18 -23.86 30.78
C ILE A 470 38.47 -23.30 29.36
N PHE A 471 37.71 -23.74 28.37
CA PHE A 471 37.63 -23.17 27.03
C PHE A 471 36.21 -22.59 26.82
N SER A 472 36.03 -21.29 27.08
CA SER A 472 34.78 -20.59 26.77
C SER A 472 34.58 -20.58 25.25
N VAL A 473 33.72 -21.47 24.75
CA VAL A 473 33.30 -21.44 23.34
C VAL A 473 32.18 -20.41 23.23
N THR A 474 32.46 -19.30 22.57
CA THR A 474 31.45 -18.29 22.23
C THR A 474 30.93 -18.58 20.82
N THR A 475 29.62 -18.77 20.67
CA THR A 475 29.00 -18.78 19.34
C THR A 475 28.46 -17.40 19.01
N SER A 476 28.67 -16.95 17.77
CA SER A 476 28.16 -15.68 17.27
C SER A 476 27.19 -15.93 16.11
N VAL A 477 25.98 -15.39 16.22
CA VAL A 477 25.00 -15.38 15.13
C VAL A 477 24.73 -13.94 14.72
N HIS A 478 24.75 -13.66 13.43
CA HIS A 478 24.56 -12.31 12.88
C HIS A 478 23.18 -12.13 12.29
N ASP A 479 22.65 -10.92 12.43
CA ASP A 479 21.45 -10.51 11.71
C ASP A 479 21.74 -10.39 10.21
N THR A 480 20.95 -11.10 9.42
CA THR A 480 21.02 -11.09 7.95
C THR A 480 20.14 -10.01 7.32
N ARG A 481 19.38 -9.29 8.15
CA ARG A 481 18.36 -8.30 7.80
C ARG A 481 18.53 -7.03 8.65
N PHE A 482 19.66 -6.37 8.49
CA PHE A 482 20.00 -5.14 9.22
C PHE A 482 19.99 -3.91 8.31
N GLY A 483 19.98 -2.74 8.93
CA GLY A 483 20.09 -1.45 8.26
C GLY A 483 19.31 -0.37 8.98
N ALA A 484 18.16 -0.71 9.54
CA ALA A 484 17.43 0.13 10.48
C ALA A 484 16.53 -0.72 11.39
N GLY A 485 16.17 -0.19 12.55
CA GLY A 485 15.27 -0.83 13.51
C GLY A 485 14.60 0.18 14.44
N CYS A 486 13.71 -0.29 15.30
CA CYS A 486 12.96 0.55 16.23
C CYS A 486 13.64 0.67 17.59
N TYR A 487 13.81 1.90 18.08
CA TYR A 487 14.48 2.18 19.35
C TYR A 487 13.77 3.29 20.11
N GLU A 488 13.76 3.20 21.43
CA GLU A 488 13.20 4.25 22.26
C GLU A 488 14.08 5.49 22.24
N TYR A 489 13.44 6.65 22.27
CA TYR A 489 14.14 7.92 22.36
C TYR A 489 13.56 8.80 23.47
N LYS A 490 14.39 9.71 23.97
CA LYS A 490 13.95 10.84 24.76
C LYS A 490 14.80 12.07 24.45
N CYS A 491 14.19 13.23 24.61
CA CYS A 491 14.85 14.51 24.46
C CYS A 491 15.05 15.09 25.87
N TYR A 492 16.30 15.29 26.28
CA TYR A 492 16.62 15.72 27.64
C TYR A 492 17.84 16.64 27.64
N LYS A 493 17.74 17.77 28.35
CA LYS A 493 18.80 18.79 28.48
C LYS A 493 19.45 19.14 27.11
N GLY A 494 18.61 19.44 26.13
CA GLY A 494 19.03 19.82 24.78
C GLY A 494 19.73 18.72 23.97
N ARG A 495 19.67 17.46 24.40
CA ARG A 495 20.24 16.32 23.67
C ARG A 495 19.18 15.28 23.34
N LEU A 496 19.34 14.64 22.19
CA LEU A 496 18.66 13.40 21.86
C LEU A 496 19.35 12.25 22.59
N MET A 497 18.58 11.35 23.19
CA MET A 497 19.09 10.13 23.78
C MET A 497 18.32 8.93 23.25
N LEU A 498 19.02 7.82 23.00
CA LEU A 498 18.46 6.58 22.49
C LEU A 498 18.63 5.43 23.49
N ARG A 499 17.67 4.50 23.50
CA ARG A 499 17.71 3.28 24.30
C ARG A 499 17.31 2.08 23.44
N ALA A 500 18.11 1.02 23.51
CA ALA A 500 17.78 -0.28 22.95
C ALA A 500 17.28 -1.21 24.06
N ALA A 501 16.51 -2.22 23.69
CA ALA A 501 15.87 -3.12 24.64
C ALA A 501 16.90 -3.97 25.39
N SER A 502 16.55 -4.37 26.60
CA SER A 502 17.22 -5.40 27.38
C SER A 502 16.19 -6.05 28.29
N LYS A 503 16.38 -7.32 28.63
CA LYS A 503 15.41 -8.12 29.41
C LYS A 503 16.01 -8.66 30.71
N LEU A 504 17.00 -7.97 31.27
CA LEU A 504 17.56 -8.26 32.58
C LEU A 504 17.35 -7.09 33.54
N ASP A 505 16.42 -7.27 34.49
CA ASP A 505 16.00 -6.22 35.43
C ASP A 505 17.10 -5.77 36.41
N TYR A 506 18.15 -6.59 36.61
CA TYR A 506 19.20 -6.35 37.61
C TYR A 506 20.45 -5.66 37.06
N ILE A 507 20.57 -5.49 35.74
CA ILE A 507 21.74 -4.85 35.13
C ILE A 507 21.32 -3.46 34.62
N PRO A 508 21.89 -2.36 35.16
CA PRO A 508 21.57 -0.99 34.72
C PRO A 508 22.05 -0.68 33.30
N GLN A 509 22.46 -1.67 32.52
CA GLN A 509 22.99 -1.46 31.19
C GLN A 509 21.96 -0.89 30.22
N ALA A 510 20.65 -1.11 30.42
CA ALA A 510 19.54 -0.60 29.61
C ALA A 510 19.32 0.93 29.64
N GLU A 511 20.36 1.72 29.89
CA GLU A 511 20.28 3.17 29.96
C GLU A 511 20.15 3.83 28.59
N PHE A 512 19.55 5.03 28.62
CA PHE A 512 19.59 5.96 27.51
C PHE A 512 21.01 6.48 27.30
N LYS A 513 21.47 6.47 26.05
CA LYS A 513 22.77 7.00 25.64
C LYS A 513 22.60 8.23 24.78
N ILE A 514 23.52 9.18 24.92
CA ILE A 514 23.45 10.50 24.30
C ILE A 514 23.88 10.42 22.84
N CYS A 515 23.14 11.09 21.97
CA CYS A 515 23.56 11.40 20.61
C CYS A 515 24.24 12.78 20.59
N TRP A 516 25.57 12.79 20.43
CA TRP A 516 26.39 13.99 20.52
C TRP A 516 26.34 14.88 19.27
N HIS A 517 26.17 14.27 18.10
CA HIS A 517 26.00 14.94 16.81
C HIS A 517 25.28 14.02 15.82
N ALA A 518 24.77 14.57 14.72
CA ALA A 518 24.24 13.78 13.61
C ALA A 518 25.34 12.86 13.04
N GLY A 519 25.03 11.58 12.89
CA GLY A 519 25.97 10.56 12.43
C GLY A 519 26.88 9.97 13.52
N ALA A 520 26.81 10.45 14.76
CA ALA A 520 27.56 9.86 15.87
C ALA A 520 27.22 8.37 16.03
N LEU A 521 28.23 7.54 16.24
CA LEU A 521 28.02 6.11 16.44
C LEU A 521 27.67 5.82 17.90
N LEU A 522 26.63 5.03 18.09
CA LEU A 522 26.21 4.51 19.39
C LEU A 522 26.42 3.00 19.42
N ARG A 523 27.45 2.57 20.15
CA ARG A 523 27.79 1.15 20.30
C ARG A 523 26.97 0.55 21.43
N VAL A 524 26.10 -0.39 21.09
CA VAL A 524 25.12 -0.97 21.98
C VAL A 524 25.54 -2.39 22.37
N THR A 525 25.47 -2.70 23.67
CA THR A 525 25.66 -4.04 24.23
C THR A 525 24.51 -4.30 25.19
N ARG A 526 23.66 -5.29 24.88
CA ARG A 526 22.44 -5.58 25.66
C ARG A 526 22.40 -7.03 26.10
N HIS A 527 22.02 -7.23 27.35
CA HIS A 527 21.85 -8.56 27.92
C HIS A 527 20.40 -9.02 27.76
N PHE A 528 20.24 -10.25 27.29
CA PHE A 528 18.97 -10.94 27.18
C PHE A 528 19.09 -12.31 27.84
N LEU A 529 17.96 -12.78 28.36
CA LEU A 529 17.79 -14.17 28.72
C LEU A 529 16.99 -14.83 27.60
N SER A 530 17.61 -15.80 26.94
CA SER A 530 17.00 -16.68 25.94
C SER A 530 15.75 -17.37 26.49
N ASN A 531 14.88 -17.87 25.61
CA ASN A 531 13.75 -18.70 26.06
C ASN A 531 14.18 -20.01 26.72
N ASP A 532 15.36 -20.53 26.36
CA ASP A 532 15.97 -21.72 26.99
C ASP A 532 16.73 -21.42 28.29
N GLY A 533 16.70 -20.16 28.76
CA GLY A 533 17.39 -19.73 29.98
C GLY A 533 18.88 -19.43 29.81
N THR A 534 19.43 -19.51 28.59
CA THR A 534 20.83 -19.12 28.34
C THR A 534 21.00 -17.59 28.31
N HIS A 535 22.10 -17.11 28.88
CA HIS A 535 22.47 -15.70 28.78
C HIS A 535 23.01 -15.39 27.39
N GLN A 536 22.47 -14.32 26.79
CA GLN A 536 22.86 -13.84 25.47
C GLN A 536 23.25 -12.37 25.53
N ILE A 537 24.25 -11.99 24.75
CA ILE A 537 24.69 -10.59 24.59
C ILE A 537 24.43 -10.18 23.15
N HIS A 538 23.61 -9.16 22.97
CA HIS A 538 23.29 -8.57 21.66
C HIS A 538 24.16 -7.33 21.48
N ARG A 539 24.96 -7.31 20.41
CA ARG A 539 25.92 -6.23 20.13
C ARG A 539 25.69 -5.65 18.75
N GLY A 540 25.62 -4.33 18.65
CA GLY A 540 25.47 -3.63 17.38
C GLY A 540 25.83 -2.16 17.46
N ILE A 541 25.72 -1.45 16.33
CA ILE A 541 26.05 -0.03 16.23
C ILE A 541 24.87 0.71 15.60
N LEU A 542 24.34 1.69 16.32
CA LEU A 542 23.31 2.61 15.83
C LEU A 542 23.94 3.91 15.35
N ILE A 543 23.28 4.57 14.40
CA ILE A 543 23.70 5.88 13.86
C ILE A 543 22.73 6.93 14.40
N CYS A 544 23.25 7.86 15.20
CA CYS A 544 22.45 8.94 15.77
C CYS A 544 21.89 9.89 14.70
N PRO A 545 20.58 10.16 14.70
CA PRO A 545 20.01 11.17 13.83
C PRO A 545 20.27 12.57 14.39
N PRO A 546 20.09 13.62 13.57
CA PRO A 546 20.11 15.01 14.03
C PRO A 546 19.12 15.24 15.18
N CYS A 547 19.57 15.91 16.25
CA CYS A 547 18.71 16.24 17.39
C CYS A 547 17.50 17.09 16.96
N GLN A 548 17.74 18.07 16.09
CA GLN A 548 16.70 18.98 15.63
C GLN A 548 15.57 18.23 14.91
N GLU A 549 15.92 17.23 14.09
CA GLU A 549 14.95 16.41 13.34
C GLU A 549 13.94 15.70 14.27
N ILE A 550 14.40 15.24 15.43
CA ILE A 550 13.59 14.46 16.36
C ILE A 550 12.92 15.35 17.43
N CYS A 551 13.73 16.12 18.16
CA CYS A 551 13.29 16.75 19.39
C CYS A 551 12.43 18.00 19.16
N THR A 552 12.79 18.83 18.18
CA THR A 552 12.05 20.07 17.89
C THR A 552 10.70 19.81 17.20
N LYS A 553 10.57 18.66 16.53
CA LYS A 553 9.33 18.24 15.88
C LYS A 553 8.21 17.95 16.88
N LYS A 554 8.55 17.41 18.05
CA LYS A 554 7.59 17.06 19.12
C LYS A 554 7.37 18.21 20.10
N ASP A 555 8.43 18.96 20.41
CA ASP A 555 8.38 20.12 21.29
C ASP A 555 9.12 21.30 20.64
N LYS A 556 8.33 22.28 20.17
CA LYS A 556 8.87 23.48 19.51
C LYS A 556 9.74 24.35 20.44
N ASN A 557 9.61 24.19 21.76
CA ASN A 557 10.40 24.92 22.75
C ASN A 557 11.71 24.20 23.11
N PHE A 558 11.88 22.96 22.67
CA PHE A 558 13.12 22.22 22.92
C PHE A 558 14.25 22.78 22.07
N GLN A 559 15.31 23.30 22.70
CA GLN A 559 16.51 23.76 22.02
C GLN A 559 17.59 22.69 22.08
N CYS A 560 18.05 22.24 20.91
CA CYS A 560 19.18 21.31 20.84
C CYS A 560 20.50 22.05 21.10
N GLU A 561 21.30 21.51 22.00
CA GLU A 561 22.68 21.96 22.25
C GLU A 561 23.54 21.79 20.99
N PRO A 562 24.63 22.58 20.85
CA PRO A 562 25.56 22.44 19.75
C PRO A 562 26.10 21.02 19.58
N GLU A 563 26.27 20.60 18.34
CA GLU A 563 26.86 19.30 18.01
C GLU A 563 28.29 19.20 18.55
N THR A 564 28.62 18.06 19.15
CA THR A 564 29.95 17.79 19.71
C THR A 564 30.59 16.64 18.95
N THR A 565 31.34 16.97 17.90
CA THR A 565 31.97 15.99 17.00
C THR A 565 33.11 15.25 17.69
N GLY A 566 33.35 14.00 17.29
CA GLY A 566 34.47 13.18 17.79
C GLY A 566 34.16 12.43 19.10
N ILE A 567 32.93 12.53 19.61
CA ILE A 567 32.47 11.78 20.79
C ILE A 567 31.45 10.71 20.36
N GLU A 568 31.80 9.44 20.56
CA GLU A 568 30.89 8.30 20.40
C GLU A 568 30.35 7.86 21.76
N SER A 569 29.09 7.42 21.78
CA SER A 569 28.48 6.82 22.96
C SER A 569 28.61 5.30 22.91
N ARG A 570 28.83 4.66 24.07
CA ARG A 570 28.92 3.20 24.18
C ARG A 570 28.35 2.70 25.49
N ASP A 571 27.77 1.50 25.46
CA ASP A 571 27.52 0.73 26.68
C ASP A 571 28.87 0.24 27.25
N LEU A 572 28.98 0.25 28.58
CA LEU A 572 30.12 -0.35 29.28
C LEU A 572 29.99 -1.87 29.21
N MET A 573 31.03 -2.55 28.73
CA MET A 573 31.10 -4.01 28.82
C MET A 573 31.34 -4.38 30.28
N LEU A 574 30.28 -4.69 31.03
CA LEU A 574 30.44 -5.35 32.33
C LEU A 574 30.66 -6.84 32.03
N ALA A 575 31.85 -7.34 32.36
CA ALA A 575 32.11 -8.77 32.39
C ALA A 575 31.24 -9.37 33.50
N LEU A 576 30.40 -10.35 33.15
CA LEU A 576 29.72 -11.23 34.10
C LEU A 576 30.54 -12.51 34.27
#